data_AF-A0ABD0LHK7-F1
#
_entry.id   AF-A0ABD0LHK7-F1
#
_cell.length_a   1.000
_cell.length_b   1.000
_cell.length_c   1.000
_cell.angle_alpha   90.00
_cell.angle_beta   90.00
_cell.angle_gamma   90.00
#
_symmetry.space_group_name_H-M   'P 1'
#
loop_
_entity.id
_entity.type
_entity.pdbx_description
1 polymer ?
#
loop_
_entity_poly.entity_id
_entity_poly.type
_entity_poly.pdbx_seq_one_letter_code
_entity_poly.pdbx_strand_id
1 'polypeptide(L)'
;MSTDRKKVDEMPLDDYYEAKIDLFFPFLQDTLRASHLLCLLHLKEVTKVSHKIHTLENEGEYSKAAEELLNTIKRSEEPGKWQMFVDAVREDGACIILNKLFEEDVGDNWHEEHRGMIQIFSRTILDNLNLNAVLDKILQENLIWHDDHEKLKAMIRRGETRSAIGLMLILIHCREPGWFKIFLTILIEKKYHNLAKEIDPDMYSKILNEKGWPDESESGRAERESRHSEPRETSSRTKGDFAIAISSDKSNLGHAAEKNVHKSLGHQVNATRRVSTGEPTCNCQGCARLIQEVAALKEELTTVVASLQSELGQVASLKSELAEVKSLLRAVTASQTSRMPRQ
;
A
#
# COMPACT_ATOMS: atom_id res chain seq x y z
N MET A 1 -48.51 24.74 22.72
CA MET A 1 -47.93 23.97 21.60
C MET A 1 -46.51 23.62 21.99
N SER A 2 -46.32 22.42 22.56
CA SER A 2 -45.04 21.93 23.05
C SER A 2 -44.37 21.17 21.91
N THR A 3 -43.27 21.71 21.38
CA THR A 3 -42.48 21.01 20.37
C THR A 3 -41.59 19.98 21.08
N ASP A 4 -42.06 18.73 21.13
CA ASP A 4 -41.24 17.56 21.40
C ASP A 4 -40.16 17.44 20.33
N ARG A 5 -39.02 18.10 20.57
CA ARG A 5 -37.78 17.77 19.86
C ARG A 5 -37.37 16.40 20.36
N LYS A 6 -37.61 15.38 19.52
CA LYS A 6 -37.02 14.05 19.68
C LYS A 6 -35.54 14.23 19.99
N LYS A 7 -35.10 13.85 21.20
CA LYS A 7 -33.69 13.64 21.51
C LYS A 7 -33.20 12.64 20.45
N VAL A 8 -32.39 13.11 19.52
CA VAL A 8 -31.58 12.21 18.71
C VAL A 8 -30.67 11.54 19.72
N ASP A 9 -30.79 10.22 19.85
CA ASP A 9 -29.90 9.42 20.69
C ASP A 9 -28.50 9.60 20.11
N GLU A 10 -27.69 10.44 20.75
CA GLU A 10 -26.29 10.61 20.39
C GLU A 10 -25.59 9.29 20.73
N MET A 11 -25.18 8.57 19.69
CA MET A 11 -24.37 7.36 19.85
C MET A 11 -23.12 7.70 20.67
N PRO A 12 -22.78 6.89 21.70
CA PRO A 12 -21.56 7.10 22.46
C PRO A 12 -20.35 7.24 21.54
N LEU A 13 -19.48 8.20 21.85
CA LEU A 13 -18.34 8.53 20.99
C LEU A 13 -17.38 7.34 20.75
N ASP A 14 -17.24 6.47 21.76
CA ASP A 14 -16.40 5.26 21.65
C ASP A 14 -17.00 4.24 20.67
N ASP A 15 -18.33 4.07 20.66
CA ASP A 15 -19.05 3.20 19.71
C ASP A 15 -18.92 3.71 18.27
N TYR A 16 -18.92 5.05 18.10
CA TYR A 16 -18.65 5.69 16.80
C TYR A 16 -17.25 5.33 16.28
N TYR A 17 -16.22 5.45 17.12
CA TYR A 17 -14.86 5.09 16.71
C TYR A 17 -14.71 3.60 16.47
N GLU A 18 -15.32 2.73 17.28
CA GLU A 18 -15.28 1.29 17.07
C GLU A 18 -15.80 0.93 15.68
N ALA A 19 -16.98 1.45 15.31
CA ALA A 19 -17.56 1.21 14.00
C ALA A 19 -16.67 1.70 12.84
N LYS A 20 -16.01 2.86 13.01
CA LYS A 20 -15.05 3.38 12.02
C LYS A 20 -13.78 2.53 11.92
N ILE A 21 -13.23 2.11 13.06
CA ILE A 21 -12.02 1.29 13.12
C ILE A 21 -12.28 -0.08 12.49
N ASP A 22 -13.44 -0.69 12.78
CA ASP A 22 -13.84 -1.96 12.17
C ASP A 22 -13.99 -1.83 10.65
N LEU A 23 -14.57 -0.72 10.16
CA LEU A 23 -14.69 -0.45 8.72
C LEU A 23 -13.33 -0.31 8.03
N PHE A 24 -12.36 0.32 8.68
CA PHE A 24 -11.03 0.60 8.13
C PHE A 24 -9.95 -0.36 8.63
N PHE A 25 -10.32 -1.48 9.26
CA PHE A 25 -9.38 -2.41 9.86
C PHE A 25 -8.25 -2.87 8.90
N PRO A 26 -8.53 -3.25 7.63
CA PRO A 26 -7.47 -3.66 6.70
C PRO A 26 -6.48 -2.52 6.39
N PHE A 27 -6.98 -1.28 6.27
CA PHE A 27 -6.14 -0.11 6.03
C PHE A 27 -5.25 0.20 7.24
N LEU A 28 -5.82 0.13 8.45
CA LEU A 28 -5.07 0.32 9.69
C LEU A 28 -4.01 -0.77 9.86
N GLN A 29 -4.33 -2.02 9.53
CA GLN A 29 -3.39 -3.12 9.58
C GLN A 29 -2.14 -2.86 8.72
N ASP A 30 -2.30 -2.23 7.57
CA ASP A 30 -1.20 -1.96 6.64
C ASP A 30 -0.43 -0.67 6.91
N THR A 31 -1.01 0.29 7.63
CA THR A 31 -0.42 1.63 7.83
C THR A 31 0.04 1.89 9.26
N LEU A 32 -0.55 1.20 10.24
CA LEU A 32 -0.30 1.47 11.65
C LEU A 32 1.05 0.91 12.11
N ARG A 33 1.83 1.77 12.78
CA ARG A 33 3.05 1.36 13.49
C ARG A 33 2.73 1.12 14.96
N ALA A 34 2.44 -0.14 15.28
CA ALA A 34 1.97 -0.53 16.60
C ALA A 34 2.97 -0.15 17.70
N SER A 35 4.28 -0.30 17.46
CA SER A 35 5.32 0.02 18.44
C SER A 35 5.36 1.50 18.85
N HIS A 36 5.06 2.43 17.94
CA HIS A 36 5.06 3.86 18.24
C HIS A 36 3.90 4.22 19.18
N LEU A 37 2.77 3.54 19.02
CA LEU A 37 1.60 3.76 19.87
C LEU A 37 1.79 3.20 21.28
N LEU A 38 2.65 2.19 21.50
CA LEU A 38 2.78 1.54 22.81
C LEU A 38 3.14 2.50 23.95
N CYS A 39 3.91 3.55 23.66
CA CYS A 39 4.29 4.54 24.66
C CYS A 39 3.18 5.56 24.95
N LEU A 40 2.25 5.75 24.02
CA LEU A 40 1.16 6.71 24.08
C LEU A 40 -0.15 6.07 24.58
N LEU A 41 -0.30 4.76 24.36
CA LEU A 41 -1.50 4.01 24.69
C LEU A 41 -1.42 3.43 26.11
N HIS A 42 -2.01 4.15 27.06
CA HIS A 42 -2.02 3.77 28.48
C HIS A 42 -3.10 2.71 28.84
N LEU A 43 -3.31 1.71 27.97
CA LEU A 43 -4.22 0.59 28.25
C LEU A 43 -3.48 -0.57 28.89
N LYS A 44 -4.06 -1.16 29.95
CA LYS A 44 -3.42 -2.24 30.72
C LYS A 44 -3.21 -3.49 29.87
N GLU A 45 -4.19 -3.82 29.03
CA GLU A 45 -4.09 -4.99 28.14
C GLU A 45 -3.01 -4.81 27.07
N VAL A 46 -2.81 -3.58 26.57
CA VAL A 46 -1.79 -3.27 25.56
C VAL A 46 -0.38 -3.41 26.14
N THR A 47 -0.16 -3.02 27.40
CA THR A 47 1.13 -3.21 28.07
C THR A 47 1.53 -4.70 28.12
N LYS A 48 0.57 -5.63 28.24
CA LYS A 48 0.85 -7.08 28.29
C LYS A 48 1.34 -7.65 26.96
N VAL A 49 0.96 -7.04 25.84
CA VAL A 49 1.34 -7.51 24.48
C VAL A 49 2.49 -6.71 23.85
N SER A 50 3.02 -5.69 24.54
CA SER A 50 4.12 -4.83 24.05
C SER A 50 5.32 -5.62 23.53
N HIS A 51 5.80 -6.62 24.30
CA HIS A 51 6.93 -7.45 23.87
C HIS A 51 6.62 -8.20 22.56
N LYS A 52 5.42 -8.79 22.46
CA LYS A 52 4.98 -9.52 21.26
C LYS A 52 4.93 -8.60 20.04
N ILE A 53 4.41 -7.38 20.21
CA ILE A 53 4.37 -6.36 19.15
C ILE A 53 5.78 -6.00 18.69
N HIS A 54 6.72 -5.74 19.61
CA HIS A 54 8.11 -5.47 19.25
C HIS A 54 8.78 -6.65 18.53
N THR A 55 8.53 -7.89 18.97
CA THR A 55 9.04 -9.09 18.28
C THR A 55 8.55 -9.13 16.83
N LEU A 56 7.24 -8.97 16.61
CA LEU A 56 6.66 -9.00 15.26
C LEU A 56 7.26 -7.90 14.36
N GLU A 57 7.38 -6.66 14.85
CA GLU A 57 7.98 -5.58 14.05
C GLU A 57 9.48 -5.79 13.79
N ASN A 58 10.22 -6.42 14.71
CA ASN A 58 11.62 -6.77 14.51
C ASN A 58 11.79 -7.87 13.45
N GLU A 59 10.81 -8.75 13.30
CA GLU A 59 10.74 -9.77 12.26
C GLU A 59 10.25 -9.21 10.90
N GLY A 60 9.84 -7.94 10.86
CA GLY A 60 9.29 -7.28 9.67
C GLY A 60 7.81 -7.55 9.43
N GLU A 61 7.12 -8.16 10.40
CA GLU A 61 5.72 -8.53 10.36
C GLU A 61 4.81 -7.40 10.88
N TYR A 62 4.96 -6.20 10.30
CA TYR A 62 4.27 -4.98 10.74
C TYR A 62 2.74 -5.12 10.71
N SER A 63 2.17 -5.73 9.67
CA SER A 63 0.73 -5.97 9.57
C SER A 63 0.20 -6.87 10.69
N LYS A 64 0.98 -7.88 11.13
CA LYS A 64 0.58 -8.74 12.26
C LYS A 64 0.71 -8.00 13.59
N ALA A 65 1.70 -7.12 13.72
CA ALA A 65 1.87 -6.30 14.92
C ALA A 65 0.70 -5.31 15.10
N ALA A 66 0.28 -4.65 14.01
CA ALA A 66 -0.89 -3.77 13.99
C ALA A 66 -2.18 -4.54 14.33
N GLU A 67 -2.39 -5.71 13.71
CA GLU A 67 -3.52 -6.59 14.01
C GLU A 67 -3.55 -7.00 15.49
N GLU A 68 -2.41 -7.39 16.07
CA GLU A 68 -2.32 -7.77 17.48
C GLU A 68 -2.70 -6.60 18.40
N LEU A 69 -2.25 -5.39 18.10
CA LEU A 69 -2.60 -4.18 18.84
C LEU A 69 -4.11 -3.91 18.78
N LEU A 70 -4.68 -3.83 17.57
CA LEU A 70 -6.10 -3.52 17.36
C LEU A 70 -7.00 -4.56 18.01
N ASN A 71 -6.69 -5.85 17.85
CA ASN A 71 -7.45 -6.94 18.49
C ASN A 71 -7.34 -6.90 20.02
N THR A 72 -6.20 -6.45 20.56
CA THR A 72 -6.03 -6.30 22.01
C THR A 72 -6.85 -5.14 22.56
N ILE A 73 -6.89 -4.00 21.84
CA ILE A 73 -7.76 -2.87 22.19
C ILE A 73 -9.22 -3.32 22.13
N LYS A 74 -9.63 -4.02 21.06
CA LYS A 74 -11.01 -4.52 20.91
C LYS A 74 -11.45 -5.40 22.08
N ARG A 75 -10.59 -6.31 22.55
CA ARG A 75 -10.86 -7.18 23.71
C ARG A 75 -10.82 -6.47 25.07
N SER A 76 -10.27 -5.26 25.16
CA SER A 76 -10.22 -4.52 26.42
C SER A 76 -11.62 -4.08 26.85
N GLU A 77 -11.90 -4.19 28.15
CA GLU A 77 -13.12 -3.69 28.78
C GLU A 77 -12.95 -2.27 29.35
N GLU A 78 -11.79 -1.64 29.13
CA GLU A 78 -11.52 -0.29 29.63
C GLU A 78 -12.39 0.75 28.90
N PRO A 79 -13.08 1.65 29.63
CA PRO A 79 -13.95 2.64 29.02
C PRO A 79 -13.16 3.69 28.23
N GLY A 80 -13.63 4.04 27.04
CA GLY A 80 -12.98 5.05 26.19
C GLY A 80 -11.72 4.56 25.47
N LYS A 81 -11.54 3.24 25.35
CA LYS A 81 -10.35 2.62 24.73
C LYS A 81 -10.10 3.08 23.29
N TRP A 82 -11.17 3.34 22.52
CA TRP A 82 -11.03 3.80 21.14
C TRP A 82 -10.75 5.29 21.06
N GLN A 83 -11.32 6.09 21.96
CA GLN A 83 -10.92 7.48 22.13
C GLN A 83 -9.42 7.59 22.48
N MET A 84 -8.94 6.78 23.43
CA MET A 84 -7.51 6.72 23.79
C MET A 84 -6.63 6.31 22.60
N PHE A 85 -7.09 5.36 21.78
CA PHE A 85 -6.38 4.96 20.56
C PHE A 85 -6.30 6.12 19.56
N VAL A 86 -7.41 6.79 19.28
CA VAL A 86 -7.45 7.94 18.36
C VAL A 86 -6.56 9.08 18.86
N ASP A 87 -6.55 9.34 20.17
CA ASP A 87 -5.68 10.35 20.75
C ASP A 87 -4.20 9.98 20.63
N ALA A 88 -3.86 8.71 20.86
CA ALA A 88 -2.49 8.21 20.65
C ALA A 88 -2.04 8.33 19.19
N VAL A 89 -2.91 7.99 18.22
CA VAL A 89 -2.64 8.17 16.78
C VAL A 89 -2.43 9.64 16.44
N ARG A 90 -3.19 10.54 17.07
CA ARG A 90 -3.04 11.98 16.89
C ARG A 90 -1.74 12.52 17.45
N GLU A 91 -1.33 12.03 18.62
CA GLU A 91 -0.07 12.41 19.24
C GLU A 91 1.14 11.84 18.49
N ASP A 92 1.04 10.64 17.93
CA ASP A 92 2.08 10.04 17.05
C ASP A 92 2.26 10.80 15.72
N GLY A 93 1.24 11.56 15.31
CA GLY A 93 1.26 12.33 14.06
C GLY A 93 1.06 11.48 12.81
N ALA A 94 0.40 10.31 12.93
CA ALA A 94 0.02 9.46 11.81
C ALA A 94 -1.20 10.05 11.07
N CYS A 95 -0.99 11.19 10.43
CA CYS A 95 -2.01 12.02 9.80
C CYS A 95 -2.86 11.24 8.80
N ILE A 96 -2.22 10.33 8.03
CA ILE A 96 -2.93 9.53 7.05
C ILE A 96 -4.06 8.66 7.65
N ILE A 97 -3.87 8.16 8.87
CA ILE A 97 -4.87 7.36 9.58
C ILE A 97 -6.04 8.23 10.00
N LEU A 98 -5.75 9.40 10.56
CA LEU A 98 -6.79 10.34 10.99
C LEU A 98 -7.65 10.81 9.82
N ASN A 99 -7.02 11.13 8.68
CA ASN A 99 -7.72 11.53 7.48
C ASN A 99 -8.66 10.40 7.01
N LYS A 100 -8.18 9.15 6.95
CA LYS A 100 -9.02 8.03 6.53
C LYS A 100 -10.19 7.76 7.49
N LEU A 101 -10.00 7.96 8.80
CA LEU A 101 -11.04 7.72 9.81
C LEU A 101 -12.12 8.82 9.83
N PHE A 102 -11.74 10.08 9.61
CA PHE A 102 -12.60 11.24 9.90
C PHE A 102 -12.95 12.13 8.70
N GLU A 103 -12.20 12.08 7.59
CA GLU A 103 -12.54 12.87 6.41
C GLU A 103 -13.52 12.10 5.51
N GLU A 104 -14.58 12.78 5.05
CA GLU A 104 -15.66 12.17 4.25
C GLU A 104 -15.23 11.81 2.83
N ASP A 105 -14.04 12.23 2.39
CA ASP A 105 -13.55 12.09 1.01
C ASP A 105 -12.82 10.75 0.78
N VAL A 106 -13.42 9.64 1.25
CA VAL A 106 -12.92 8.28 1.05
C VAL A 106 -13.32 7.73 -0.33
N GLY A 107 -13.37 8.61 -1.33
CA GLY A 107 -13.58 8.26 -2.74
C GLY A 107 -12.28 7.86 -3.44
N ASP A 108 -11.13 8.23 -2.89
CA ASP A 108 -9.85 8.01 -3.55
C ASP A 108 -9.19 6.74 -3.00
N ASN A 109 -9.18 5.70 -3.84
CA ASN A 109 -8.26 4.55 -3.75
C ASN A 109 -6.80 4.96 -4.03
N TRP A 110 -6.54 6.26 -4.08
CA TRP A 110 -5.24 6.88 -4.32
C TRP A 110 -4.12 6.24 -3.49
N HIS A 111 -4.34 5.99 -2.20
CA HIS A 111 -3.30 5.40 -1.35
C HIS A 111 -2.95 3.99 -1.81
N GLU A 112 -3.97 3.15 -2.01
CA GLU A 112 -3.83 1.77 -2.42
C GLU A 112 -3.24 1.66 -3.84
N GLU A 113 -3.64 2.52 -4.77
CA GLU A 113 -3.13 2.59 -6.14
C GLU A 113 -1.63 2.93 -6.16
N HIS A 114 -1.23 4.00 -5.49
CA HIS A 114 0.17 4.44 -5.48
C HIS A 114 1.06 3.49 -4.67
N ARG A 115 0.52 2.85 -3.62
CA ARG A 115 1.22 1.76 -2.93
C ARG A 115 1.42 0.57 -3.85
N GLY A 116 0.38 0.16 -4.60
CA GLY A 116 0.48 -0.88 -5.62
C GLY A 116 1.53 -0.56 -6.69
N MET A 117 1.61 0.71 -7.11
CA MET A 117 2.64 1.18 -8.04
C MET A 117 4.06 1.00 -7.49
N ILE A 118 4.31 1.42 -6.24
CA ILE A 118 5.61 1.19 -5.58
C ILE A 118 5.93 -0.31 -5.48
N GLN A 119 4.94 -1.16 -5.22
CA GLN A 119 5.16 -2.61 -5.18
C GLN A 119 5.56 -3.16 -6.56
N ILE A 120 4.92 -2.71 -7.64
CA ILE A 120 5.26 -3.09 -9.03
C ILE A 120 6.72 -2.71 -9.35
N PHE A 121 7.13 -1.49 -9.00
CA PHE A 121 8.48 -0.98 -9.26
C PHE A 121 9.49 -1.29 -8.15
N SER A 122 9.11 -2.06 -7.13
CA SER A 122 9.97 -2.36 -5.98
C SER A 122 11.33 -2.91 -6.39
N ARG A 123 11.37 -3.81 -7.38
CA ARG A 123 12.61 -4.36 -7.91
C ARG A 123 13.49 -3.29 -8.57
N THR A 124 12.91 -2.45 -9.43
CA THR A 124 13.62 -1.34 -10.07
C THR A 124 14.18 -0.39 -9.01
N ILE A 125 13.39 -0.06 -7.99
CA ILE A 125 13.83 0.81 -6.88
C ILE A 125 14.99 0.16 -6.12
N LEU A 126 14.88 -1.12 -5.77
CA LEU A 126 15.93 -1.86 -5.06
C LEU A 126 17.25 -1.93 -5.83
N ASP A 127 17.19 -1.94 -7.16
CA ASP A 127 18.37 -2.10 -8.02
C ASP A 127 19.03 -0.75 -8.35
N ASN A 128 18.30 0.37 -8.29
CA ASN A 128 18.76 1.68 -8.76
C ASN A 128 18.88 2.76 -7.68
N LEU A 129 18.25 2.59 -6.51
CA LEU A 129 18.24 3.60 -5.45
C LEU A 129 19.45 3.48 -4.52
N ASN A 130 20.20 4.57 -4.32
CA ASN A 130 21.13 4.67 -3.19
C ASN A 130 20.39 5.26 -1.99
N LEU A 131 19.96 4.40 -1.07
CA LEU A 131 19.21 4.83 0.11
C LEU A 131 19.94 5.90 0.93
N ASN A 132 21.26 5.80 1.07
CA ASN A 132 22.04 6.74 1.87
C ASN A 132 21.99 8.19 1.32
N ALA A 133 21.77 8.35 0.01
CA ALA A 133 21.67 9.68 -0.62
C ALA A 133 20.29 10.35 -0.41
N VAL A 134 19.24 9.55 -0.19
CA VAL A 134 17.85 10.02 -0.08
C VAL A 134 17.33 10.02 1.34
N LEU A 135 17.84 9.15 2.22
CA LEU A 135 17.27 8.85 3.54
C LEU A 135 17.11 10.08 4.45
N ASP A 136 18.11 10.96 4.52
CA ASP A 136 18.01 12.18 5.33
C ASP A 136 16.91 13.13 4.82
N LYS A 137 16.68 13.15 3.51
CA LYS A 137 15.61 13.96 2.91
C LYS A 137 14.23 13.33 3.14
N ILE A 138 14.14 11.99 3.13
CA ILE A 138 12.91 11.27 3.50
C ILE A 138 12.49 11.60 4.94
N LEU A 139 13.44 11.68 5.87
CA LEU A 139 13.17 12.13 7.25
C LEU A 139 12.77 13.62 7.28
N GLN A 140 13.48 14.49 6.56
CA GLN A 140 13.21 15.93 6.51
C GLN A 140 11.79 16.25 6.03
N GLU A 141 11.27 15.49 5.07
CA GLU A 141 9.90 15.62 4.53
C GLU A 141 8.87 14.80 5.32
N ASN A 142 9.21 14.34 6.54
CA ASN A 142 8.34 13.61 7.45
C ASN A 142 7.73 12.29 6.92
N LEU A 143 8.30 11.66 5.90
CA LEU A 143 7.76 10.39 5.38
C LEU A 143 7.95 9.20 6.32
N ILE A 144 8.93 9.28 7.23
CA ILE A 144 9.23 8.24 8.23
C ILE A 144 9.48 8.89 9.59
N TRP A 145 9.44 8.09 10.66
CA TRP A 145 9.81 8.53 12.01
C TRP A 145 11.33 8.53 12.21
N HIS A 146 11.78 9.22 13.27
CA HIS A 146 13.20 9.29 13.60
C HIS A 146 13.78 7.91 13.97
N ASP A 147 13.04 7.10 14.71
CA ASP A 147 13.46 5.75 15.10
C ASP A 147 13.62 4.83 13.88
N ASP A 148 12.72 4.94 12.90
CA ASP A 148 12.82 4.22 11.63
C ASP A 148 14.04 4.66 10.84
N HIS A 149 14.33 5.96 10.81
CA HIS A 149 15.52 6.49 10.15
C HIS A 149 16.81 5.97 10.78
N GLU A 150 16.91 5.93 12.11
CA GLU A 150 18.07 5.36 12.81
C GLU A 150 18.19 3.84 12.58
N LYS A 151 17.07 3.11 12.56
CA LYS A 151 17.03 1.68 12.21
C LYS A 151 17.56 1.45 10.79
N LEU A 152 17.10 2.25 9.82
CA LEU A 152 17.54 2.19 8.43
C LEU A 152 19.03 2.55 8.29
N LYS A 153 19.52 3.59 8.98
CA LYS A 153 20.95 3.94 9.02
C LYS A 153 21.79 2.80 9.59
N ALA A 154 21.34 2.16 10.67
CA ALA A 154 22.02 1.02 11.25
C ALA A 154 22.12 -0.16 10.26
N MET A 155 21.04 -0.46 9.52
CA MET A 155 21.05 -1.49 8.46
C MET A 155 22.04 -1.17 7.34
N ILE A 156 22.07 0.08 6.87
CA ILE A 156 23.02 0.52 5.83
C ILE A 156 24.47 0.36 6.32
N ARG A 157 24.77 0.75 7.57
CA ARG A 157 26.12 0.59 8.16
C ARG A 157 26.56 -0.88 8.25
N ARG A 158 25.62 -1.82 8.41
CA ARG A 158 25.88 -3.27 8.39
C ARG A 158 26.00 -3.86 6.98
N GLY A 159 25.80 -3.06 5.93
CA GLY A 159 25.80 -3.52 4.54
C GLY A 159 24.49 -4.13 4.07
N GLU A 160 23.42 -4.05 4.87
CA GLU A 160 22.08 -4.58 4.57
C GLU A 160 21.24 -3.61 3.71
N THR A 161 21.88 -2.89 2.78
CA THR A 161 21.25 -1.78 2.03
C THR A 161 19.99 -2.20 1.28
N ARG A 162 19.99 -3.38 0.66
CA ARG A 162 18.81 -3.88 -0.07
C ARG A 162 17.63 -4.13 0.87
N SER A 163 17.87 -4.74 2.02
CA SER A 163 16.84 -4.96 3.05
C SER A 163 16.36 -3.64 3.64
N ALA A 164 17.26 -2.66 3.81
CA ALA A 164 16.91 -1.32 4.27
C ALA A 164 15.99 -0.60 3.27
N ILE A 165 16.26 -0.69 1.96
CA ILE A 165 15.36 -0.14 0.93
C ILE A 165 14.00 -0.84 0.99
N GLY A 166 13.99 -2.18 1.09
CA GLY A 166 12.75 -2.95 1.21
C GLY A 166 11.91 -2.50 2.41
N LEU A 167 12.55 -2.32 3.57
CA LEU A 167 11.90 -1.78 4.75
C LEU A 167 11.39 -0.35 4.52
N MET A 168 12.22 0.54 3.98
CA MET A 168 11.82 1.92 3.70
C MET A 168 10.55 1.98 2.84
N LEU A 169 10.42 1.12 1.81
CA LEU A 169 9.23 1.07 0.95
C LEU A 169 7.95 0.63 1.70
N ILE A 170 8.09 -0.15 2.78
CA ILE A 170 6.97 -0.52 3.66
C ILE A 170 6.57 0.68 4.55
N LEU A 171 7.50 1.57 4.87
CA LEU A 171 7.29 2.62 5.86
C LEU A 171 6.85 3.97 5.28
N ILE A 172 7.31 4.33 4.07
CA ILE A 172 7.11 5.67 3.49
C ILE A 172 5.64 6.07 3.31
N HIS A 173 4.72 5.11 3.30
CA HIS A 173 3.30 5.34 3.04
C HIS A 173 2.44 5.40 4.31
N CYS A 174 3.06 5.41 5.50
CA CYS A 174 2.36 5.25 6.78
C CYS A 174 2.12 6.56 7.54
N ARG A 175 2.80 7.66 7.19
CA ARG A 175 2.79 8.89 7.99
C ARG A 175 2.04 10.04 7.31
N GLU A 176 2.54 10.47 6.15
CA GLU A 176 2.08 11.70 5.49
C GLU A 176 1.02 11.43 4.41
N PRO A 177 -0.08 12.19 4.37
CA PRO A 177 -0.92 12.25 3.18
C PRO A 177 -0.11 12.82 2.01
N GLY A 178 -0.30 12.30 0.79
CA GLY A 178 0.48 12.73 -0.37
C GLY A 178 1.92 12.20 -0.42
N TRP A 179 2.27 11.23 0.44
CA TRP A 179 3.61 10.63 0.52
C TRP A 179 4.23 10.27 -0.83
N PHE A 180 3.42 9.79 -1.78
CA PHE A 180 3.90 9.36 -3.09
C PHE A 180 4.48 10.52 -3.91
N LYS A 181 3.77 11.65 -3.98
CA LYS A 181 4.25 12.85 -4.66
C LYS A 181 5.51 13.39 -4.01
N ILE A 182 5.55 13.40 -2.67
CA ILE A 182 6.73 13.81 -1.91
C ILE A 182 7.91 12.89 -2.23
N PHE A 183 7.71 11.56 -2.20
CA PHE A 183 8.74 10.58 -2.51
C PHE A 183 9.31 10.76 -3.92
N LEU A 184 8.47 10.91 -4.95
CA LEU A 184 8.94 11.19 -6.31
C LEU A 184 9.69 12.52 -6.40
N THR A 185 9.23 13.56 -5.68
CA THR A 185 9.94 14.85 -5.62
C THR A 185 11.34 14.66 -5.04
N ILE A 186 11.50 13.87 -3.97
CA ILE A 186 12.80 13.56 -3.37
C ILE A 186 13.71 12.83 -4.36
N LEU A 187 13.17 11.86 -5.11
CA LEU A 187 13.94 11.16 -6.14
C LEU A 187 14.48 12.15 -7.18
N ILE A 188 13.64 13.07 -7.67
CA ILE A 188 14.03 14.08 -8.65
C ILE A 188 15.11 15.01 -8.08
N GLU A 189 14.92 15.55 -6.87
CA GLU A 189 15.90 16.43 -6.22
C GLU A 189 17.27 15.75 -6.03
N LYS A 190 17.26 14.44 -5.75
CA LYS A 190 18.46 13.62 -5.57
C LYS A 190 18.99 13.02 -6.86
N LYS A 191 18.57 13.56 -8.01
CA LYS A 191 19.03 13.20 -9.36
C LYS A 191 18.69 11.78 -9.81
N TYR A 192 17.61 11.20 -9.27
CA TYR A 192 17.02 9.93 -9.70
C TYR A 192 15.87 10.13 -10.71
N HIS A 193 16.07 11.03 -11.69
CA HIS A 193 15.04 11.39 -12.68
C HIS A 193 14.49 10.18 -13.44
N ASN A 194 15.37 9.30 -13.91
CA ASN A 194 14.96 8.11 -14.68
C ASN A 194 14.09 7.17 -13.85
N LEU A 195 14.44 6.98 -12.57
CA LEU A 195 13.65 6.14 -11.66
C LEU A 195 12.28 6.75 -11.39
N ALA A 196 12.23 8.06 -11.11
CA ALA A 196 10.96 8.76 -10.88
C ALA A 196 10.05 8.71 -12.12
N LYS A 197 10.62 8.95 -13.31
CA LYS A 197 9.91 8.88 -14.60
C LYS A 197 9.47 7.46 -14.95
N GLU A 198 10.23 6.44 -14.57
CA GLU A 198 9.83 5.04 -14.78
C GLU A 198 8.67 4.62 -13.89
N ILE A 199 8.66 5.07 -12.63
CA ILE A 199 7.58 4.77 -11.68
C ILE A 199 6.27 5.42 -12.12
N ASP A 200 6.29 6.74 -12.38
CA ASP A 200 5.10 7.49 -12.80
C ASP A 200 5.50 8.65 -13.72
N PRO A 201 5.43 8.46 -15.05
CA PRO A 201 5.77 9.51 -16.03
C PRO A 201 4.89 10.75 -15.93
N ASP A 202 3.62 10.58 -15.58
CA ASP A 202 2.63 11.66 -15.54
C ASP A 202 2.85 12.53 -14.30
N MET A 203 3.03 11.91 -13.13
CA MET A 203 3.34 12.61 -11.89
C MET A 203 4.73 13.28 -11.97
N TYR A 204 5.72 12.61 -12.57
CA TYR A 204 7.04 13.21 -12.84
C TYR A 204 6.91 14.52 -13.62
N SER A 205 6.18 14.50 -14.73
CA SER A 205 5.98 15.67 -15.59
C SER A 205 5.25 16.80 -14.85
N LYS A 206 4.23 16.46 -14.04
CA LYS A 206 3.52 17.43 -13.18
C LYS A 206 4.46 18.08 -12.17
N ILE A 207 5.30 17.30 -11.46
CA ILE A 207 6.25 17.82 -10.47
C ILE A 207 7.27 18.77 -11.12
N LEU A 208 7.81 18.43 -12.29
CA LEU A 208 8.75 19.31 -13.00
C LEU A 208 8.11 20.64 -13.38
N ASN A 209 6.88 20.61 -13.92
CA ASN A 209 6.15 21.80 -14.30
C ASN A 209 5.83 22.69 -13.09
N GLU A 210 5.42 22.10 -11.96
CA GLU A 210 5.14 22.83 -10.73
C GLU A 210 6.40 23.46 -10.11
N LYS A 211 7.55 22.78 -10.17
CA LYS A 211 8.81 23.26 -9.59
C LYS A 211 9.62 24.14 -10.54
N GLY A 212 9.27 24.19 -11.82
CA GLY A 212 10.04 24.89 -12.85
C GLY A 212 11.42 24.28 -13.11
N TRP A 213 11.58 22.97 -12.92
CA TRP A 213 12.85 22.28 -13.15
C TRP A 213 12.99 21.84 -14.62
N PRO A 214 14.19 21.96 -15.22
CA PRO A 214 14.44 21.44 -16.56
C PRO A 214 14.36 19.90 -16.57
N ASP A 215 13.84 19.31 -17.65
CA ASP A 215 13.87 17.85 -17.81
C ASP A 215 15.30 17.40 -18.18
N GLU A 216 16.07 17.00 -17.17
CA GLU A 216 17.44 16.50 -17.35
C GLU A 216 17.49 15.05 -17.87
N SER A 217 16.35 14.37 -18.06
CA SER A 217 16.33 12.96 -18.49
C SER A 217 16.82 12.74 -19.93
N GLU A 218 16.82 13.77 -20.77
CA GLU A 218 17.25 13.66 -22.18
C GLU A 218 18.75 13.94 -22.41
N SER A 219 19.42 14.67 -21.50
CA SER A 219 20.82 15.09 -21.72
C SER A 219 21.84 13.96 -21.52
N GLY A 220 21.51 12.94 -20.71
CA GLY A 220 22.42 11.84 -20.38
C GLY A 220 22.54 10.71 -21.41
N ARG A 221 21.66 10.64 -22.42
CA ARG A 221 21.70 9.55 -23.41
C ARG A 221 22.78 9.78 -24.49
N ALA A 222 23.07 11.05 -24.81
CA ALA A 222 24.06 11.40 -25.84
C ALA A 222 25.52 11.12 -25.41
N GLU A 223 25.86 11.22 -24.12
CA GLU A 223 27.25 11.00 -23.67
C GLU A 223 27.62 9.52 -23.49
N ARG A 224 26.65 8.61 -23.29
CA ARG A 224 26.93 7.18 -23.11
C ARG A 224 27.21 6.44 -24.42
N GLU A 225 26.71 6.93 -25.55
CA GLU A 225 27.02 6.37 -26.87
C GLU A 225 28.39 6.81 -27.42
N SER A 226 28.99 7.87 -26.87
CA SER A 226 30.30 8.38 -27.31
C SER A 226 31.53 7.65 -26.73
N ARG A 227 31.36 6.68 -25.81
CA ARG A 227 32.50 6.01 -25.12
C ARG A 227 32.69 4.53 -25.45
N HIS A 228 32.20 4.05 -26.59
CA HIS A 228 32.43 2.67 -27.06
C HIS A 228 33.39 2.55 -28.24
N SER A 229 34.37 3.46 -28.33
CA SER A 229 35.41 3.40 -29.38
C SER A 229 36.81 3.63 -28.82
N GLU A 230 37.21 2.87 -27.80
CA GLU A 230 38.64 2.73 -27.46
C GLU A 230 39.08 1.25 -27.45
N PRO A 231 40.20 0.90 -28.13
CA PRO A 231 40.70 -0.47 -28.17
C PRO A 231 41.38 -0.85 -26.86
N ARG A 232 41.04 -2.02 -26.35
CA ARG A 232 41.55 -2.58 -25.09
C ARG A 232 42.95 -3.17 -25.32
N GLU A 233 43.99 -2.44 -24.95
CA GLU A 233 45.36 -2.97 -24.88
C GLU A 233 45.50 -3.95 -23.72
N THR A 234 45.94 -5.16 -24.05
CA THR A 234 46.29 -6.22 -23.10
C THR A 234 47.70 -5.97 -22.55
N SER A 235 47.81 -5.70 -21.25
CA SER A 235 49.10 -5.74 -20.54
C SER A 235 49.04 -6.71 -19.36
N SER A 236 50.16 -7.40 -19.18
CA SER A 236 50.35 -8.62 -18.40
C SER A 236 51.26 -8.38 -17.20
N ARG A 237 51.14 -9.27 -16.20
CA ARG A 237 52.09 -9.51 -15.07
C ARG A 237 52.12 -8.39 -14.01
N THR A 238 52.08 -8.68 -12.71
CA THR A 238 52.98 -9.58 -11.96
C THR A 238 52.32 -10.23 -10.72
N LYS A 239 52.81 -11.42 -10.39
CA LYS A 239 52.54 -12.17 -9.15
C LYS A 239 53.19 -11.47 -7.96
N GLY A 240 52.45 -11.34 -6.87
CA GLY A 240 52.97 -11.01 -5.54
C GLY A 240 52.19 -11.81 -4.50
N ASP A 241 52.87 -12.79 -3.93
CA ASP A 241 52.37 -13.66 -2.87
C ASP A 241 52.25 -12.87 -1.55
N PHE A 242 51.08 -12.88 -0.92
CA PHE A 242 50.91 -12.53 0.48
C PHE A 242 49.88 -13.50 1.10
N ALA A 243 50.37 -14.43 1.91
CA ALA A 243 49.56 -15.33 2.70
C ALA A 243 49.20 -14.65 4.03
N ILE A 244 47.91 -14.42 4.25
CA ILE A 244 47.35 -14.14 5.58
C ILE A 244 46.39 -15.27 5.89
N ALA A 245 46.75 -16.10 6.87
CA ALA A 245 45.90 -17.14 7.41
C ALA A 245 44.87 -16.51 8.35
N ILE A 246 43.59 -16.61 7.99
CA ILE A 246 42.46 -16.38 8.90
C ILE A 246 41.67 -17.67 8.97
N SER A 247 41.63 -18.22 10.19
CA SER A 247 40.87 -19.39 10.61
C SER A 247 39.40 -19.27 10.21
N SER A 248 38.86 -20.32 9.60
CA SER A 248 37.45 -20.45 9.22
C SER A 248 36.81 -21.55 10.03
N ASP A 249 36.12 -21.21 11.11
CA ASP A 249 35.11 -22.08 11.71
C ASP A 249 33.75 -21.77 11.06
N LYS A 250 33.29 -22.69 10.22
CA LYS A 250 31.99 -22.65 9.53
C LYS A 250 31.01 -23.57 10.24
N SER A 251 30.03 -22.99 10.93
CA SER A 251 28.77 -23.66 11.25
C SER A 251 27.89 -23.71 10.00
N ASN A 252 27.84 -24.88 9.37
CA ASN A 252 27.02 -25.19 8.21
C ASN A 252 25.66 -25.72 8.69
N LEU A 253 24.65 -24.85 8.77
CA LEU A 253 23.22 -25.22 8.86
C LEU A 253 22.38 -23.98 8.54
N GLY A 254 21.96 -23.82 7.27
CA GLY A 254 21.03 -22.73 6.92
C GLY A 254 20.78 -22.45 5.44
N HIS A 255 21.67 -22.82 4.51
CA HIS A 255 21.56 -22.38 3.09
C HIS A 255 20.74 -23.28 2.15
N ALA A 256 20.05 -24.31 2.66
CA ALA A 256 19.20 -25.18 1.83
C ALA A 256 17.75 -24.67 1.69
N ALA A 257 17.25 -23.86 2.62
CA ALA A 257 15.85 -23.41 2.63
C ALA A 257 15.59 -22.21 1.70
N GLU A 258 16.49 -21.21 1.67
CA GLU A 258 16.27 -19.97 0.89
C GLU A 258 16.36 -20.16 -0.63
N LYS A 259 17.14 -21.15 -1.12
CA LYS A 259 17.20 -21.47 -2.55
C LYS A 259 15.92 -22.14 -3.10
N ASN A 260 15.07 -22.70 -2.24
CA ASN A 260 13.80 -23.30 -2.66
C ASN A 260 12.65 -22.29 -2.73
N VAL A 261 12.63 -21.27 -1.87
CA VAL A 261 11.57 -20.24 -1.86
C VAL A 261 11.65 -19.35 -3.11
N HIS A 262 12.84 -18.91 -3.51
CA HIS A 262 13.03 -18.08 -4.71
C HIS A 262 12.71 -18.81 -6.03
N LYS A 263 12.90 -20.13 -6.09
CA LYS A 263 12.49 -20.93 -7.27
C LYS A 263 10.97 -21.09 -7.36
N SER A 264 10.27 -21.14 -6.23
CA SER A 264 8.81 -21.32 -6.16
C SER A 264 8.05 -20.08 -6.67
N LEU A 265 8.42 -18.88 -6.20
CA LEU A 265 7.77 -17.62 -6.59
C LEU A 265 8.01 -17.25 -8.06
N GLY A 266 9.21 -17.51 -8.59
CA GLY A 266 9.52 -17.28 -10.01
C GLY A 266 8.74 -18.19 -10.97
N HIS A 267 8.32 -19.38 -10.51
CA HIS A 267 7.45 -20.27 -11.29
C HIS A 267 5.98 -19.83 -11.25
N GLN A 268 5.50 -19.32 -10.11
CA GLN A 268 4.13 -18.84 -9.96
C GLN A 268 3.81 -17.66 -10.90
N VAL A 269 4.67 -16.63 -10.92
CA VAL A 269 4.42 -15.43 -11.73
C VAL A 269 4.47 -15.73 -13.24
N ASN A 270 5.37 -16.60 -13.68
CA ASN A 270 5.46 -17.01 -15.08
C ASN A 270 4.34 -17.96 -15.51
N ALA A 271 3.79 -18.80 -14.60
CA ALA A 271 2.67 -19.67 -14.91
C ALA A 271 1.39 -18.88 -15.19
N THR A 272 1.06 -17.91 -14.34
CA THR A 272 -0.13 -17.06 -14.50
C THR A 272 -0.09 -16.27 -15.81
N ARG A 273 1.08 -15.76 -16.21
CA ARG A 273 1.27 -15.06 -17.49
C ARG A 273 1.08 -15.99 -18.70
N ARG A 274 1.52 -17.25 -18.64
CA ARG A 274 1.36 -18.19 -19.77
C ARG A 274 -0.07 -18.67 -19.95
N VAL A 275 -0.83 -18.77 -18.86
CA VAL A 275 -2.27 -19.09 -18.89
C VAL A 275 -3.08 -18.01 -19.61
N SER A 276 -2.71 -16.72 -19.46
CA SER A 276 -3.40 -15.64 -20.16
C SER A 276 -3.01 -15.50 -21.64
N THR A 277 -1.83 -15.98 -22.05
CA THR A 277 -1.34 -15.90 -23.44
C THR A 277 -1.52 -17.17 -24.27
N GLY A 278 -1.94 -18.29 -23.65
CA GLY A 278 -2.12 -19.58 -24.35
C GLY A 278 -0.81 -20.32 -24.65
N GLU A 279 0.30 -19.96 -24.00
CA GLU A 279 1.58 -20.66 -24.15
C GLU A 279 1.60 -22.00 -23.39
N PRO A 280 2.33 -23.03 -23.88
CA PRO A 280 2.43 -24.32 -23.20
C PRO A 280 3.04 -24.15 -21.80
N THR A 281 2.28 -24.55 -20.79
CA THR A 281 2.66 -24.46 -19.38
C THR A 281 3.61 -25.59 -18.99
N CYS A 282 4.47 -25.33 -18.02
CA CYS A 282 5.30 -26.35 -17.38
C CYS A 282 4.42 -27.46 -16.75
N ASN A 283 4.75 -28.73 -16.99
CA ASN A 283 3.95 -29.89 -16.57
C ASN A 283 4.17 -30.30 -15.10
N CYS A 284 4.51 -29.35 -14.22
CA CYS A 284 4.74 -29.64 -12.82
C CYS A 284 3.43 -29.58 -12.02
N GLN A 285 3.37 -30.34 -10.92
CA GLN A 285 2.19 -30.47 -10.06
C GLN A 285 1.71 -29.11 -9.49
N GLY A 286 2.64 -28.18 -9.23
CA GLY A 286 2.31 -26.82 -8.76
C GLY A 286 1.56 -25.98 -9.80
N CYS A 287 2.00 -26.01 -11.06
CA CYS A 287 1.31 -25.31 -12.14
C CYS A 287 -0.08 -25.92 -12.41
N ALA A 288 -0.21 -27.25 -12.37
CA ALA A 288 -1.49 -27.92 -12.55
C ALA A 288 -2.53 -27.50 -11.51
N ARG A 289 -2.12 -27.40 -10.24
CA ARG A 289 -3.00 -26.93 -9.15
C ARG A 289 -3.42 -25.47 -9.35
N LEU A 290 -2.48 -24.59 -9.67
CA LEU A 290 -2.79 -23.17 -9.93
C LEU A 290 -3.73 -23.00 -11.14
N ILE A 291 -3.54 -23.78 -12.21
CA ILE A 291 -4.44 -23.77 -13.37
C ILE A 291 -5.85 -24.21 -12.97
N GLN A 292 -5.98 -25.24 -12.11
CA GLN A 292 -7.29 -25.68 -11.60
C GLN A 292 -7.94 -24.61 -10.71
N GLU A 293 -7.18 -23.97 -9.82
CA GLU A 293 -7.69 -22.88 -8.96
C GLU A 293 -8.14 -21.67 -9.80
N VAL A 294 -7.37 -21.27 -10.82
CA VAL A 294 -7.75 -20.20 -11.76
C VAL A 294 -8.98 -20.58 -12.57
N ALA A 295 -9.11 -21.84 -13.00
CA ALA A 295 -10.28 -22.32 -13.73
C ALA A 295 -11.55 -22.29 -12.86
N ALA A 296 -11.45 -22.71 -11.59
CA ALA A 296 -12.56 -22.65 -10.63
C ALA A 296 -12.98 -21.19 -10.37
N LEU A 297 -12.03 -20.29 -10.10
CA LEU A 297 -12.31 -18.86 -9.92
C LEU A 297 -12.96 -18.23 -11.17
N LYS A 298 -12.58 -18.66 -12.37
CA LYS A 298 -13.20 -18.19 -13.61
C LYS A 298 -14.66 -18.63 -13.73
N GLU A 299 -14.99 -19.84 -13.30
CA GLU A 299 -16.36 -20.36 -13.29
C GLU A 299 -17.23 -19.63 -12.25
N GLU A 300 -16.70 -19.38 -11.05
CA GLU A 300 -17.35 -18.56 -10.03
C GLU A 300 -17.62 -17.14 -10.54
N LEU A 301 -16.61 -16.48 -11.14
CA LEU A 301 -16.76 -15.14 -11.71
C LEU A 301 -17.82 -15.11 -12.82
N THR A 302 -17.87 -16.14 -13.67
CA THR A 302 -18.88 -16.26 -14.73
C THR A 302 -20.29 -16.35 -14.14
N THR A 303 -20.45 -17.08 -13.03
CA THR A 303 -21.72 -17.20 -12.30
C THR A 303 -22.16 -15.87 -11.69
N VAL A 304 -21.23 -15.13 -11.07
CA VAL A 304 -21.49 -13.80 -10.52
C VAL A 304 -21.91 -12.81 -11.62
N VAL A 305 -21.22 -12.81 -12.76
CA VAL A 305 -21.56 -11.95 -13.90
C VAL A 305 -22.97 -12.27 -14.43
N ALA A 306 -23.34 -13.55 -14.54
CA ALA A 306 -24.69 -13.94 -14.95
C ALA A 306 -25.76 -13.46 -13.95
N SER A 307 -25.49 -13.54 -12.65
CA SER A 307 -26.39 -13.03 -11.60
C SER A 307 -26.60 -11.52 -11.72
N LEU A 308 -25.51 -10.75 -11.86
CA LEU A 308 -25.59 -9.29 -12.01
C LEU A 308 -26.33 -8.88 -13.30
N GLN A 309 -26.15 -9.61 -14.40
CA GLN A 309 -26.90 -9.37 -15.64
C GLN A 309 -28.40 -9.62 -15.47
N SER A 310 -28.79 -10.63 -14.69
CA SER A 310 -30.19 -10.90 -14.35
C SER A 310 -30.79 -9.76 -13.52
N GLU A 311 -30.09 -9.32 -12.48
CA GLU A 311 -30.51 -8.19 -11.64
C GLU A 311 -30.65 -6.89 -12.44
N LEU A 312 -29.71 -6.61 -13.33
CA LEU A 312 -29.80 -5.45 -14.23
C LEU A 312 -31.03 -5.51 -15.14
N GLY A 313 -31.40 -6.71 -15.60
CA GLY A 313 -32.65 -6.95 -16.33
C GLY A 313 -33.90 -6.63 -15.52
N GLN A 314 -33.93 -7.01 -14.24
CA GLN A 314 -35.03 -6.69 -13.33
C GLN A 314 -35.17 -5.18 -13.10
N VAL A 315 -34.05 -4.48 -12.89
CA VAL A 315 -34.04 -3.01 -12.75
C VAL A 315 -34.56 -2.32 -14.01
N ALA A 316 -34.18 -2.82 -15.20
CA ALA A 316 -34.70 -2.30 -16.46
C ALA A 316 -36.22 -2.50 -16.59
N SER A 317 -36.75 -3.65 -16.17
CA SER A 317 -38.19 -3.92 -16.14
C SER A 317 -38.94 -2.96 -15.21
N LEU A 318 -38.47 -2.81 -13.97
CA LEU A 318 -39.05 -1.90 -12.98
C LEU A 318 -39.05 -0.45 -13.46
N LYS A 319 -38.00 -0.03 -14.18
CA LYS A 319 -37.93 1.30 -14.79
C LYS A 319 -39.01 1.51 -15.86
N SER A 320 -39.33 0.48 -16.63
CA SER A 320 -40.42 0.52 -17.62
C SER A 320 -41.79 0.62 -16.94
N GLU A 321 -42.05 -0.21 -15.93
CA GLU A 321 -43.29 -0.15 -15.14
C GLU A 321 -43.49 1.22 -14.48
N LEU A 322 -42.42 1.78 -13.90
CA LEU A 322 -42.45 3.13 -13.33
C LEU A 322 -42.79 4.20 -14.37
N ALA A 323 -42.31 4.06 -15.61
CA ALA A 323 -42.61 4.98 -16.69
C ALA A 323 -44.10 4.91 -17.09
N GLU A 324 -44.69 3.71 -17.10
CA GLU A 324 -46.11 3.49 -17.35
C GLU A 324 -46.99 4.11 -16.24
N VAL A 325 -46.66 3.86 -14.98
CA VAL A 325 -47.35 4.46 -13.82
C VAL A 325 -47.29 5.99 -13.88
N LYS A 326 -46.14 6.57 -14.23
CA LYS A 326 -46.01 8.03 -14.44
C LYS A 326 -46.88 8.54 -15.58
N SER A 327 -47.08 7.76 -16.63
CA SER A 327 -47.98 8.10 -17.74
C SER A 327 -49.44 8.12 -17.28
N LEU A 328 -49.89 7.07 -16.57
CA LEU A 328 -51.25 6.97 -16.03
C LEU A 328 -51.55 8.09 -15.04
N LEU A 329 -50.60 8.40 -14.14
CA LEU A 329 -50.76 9.50 -13.19
C LEU A 329 -50.99 10.84 -13.90
N ARG A 330 -50.20 11.14 -14.95
CA ARG A 330 -50.39 12.35 -15.77
C ARG A 330 -51.77 12.40 -16.43
N ALA A 331 -52.26 11.28 -16.95
CA ALA A 331 -53.60 11.19 -17.55
C ALA A 331 -54.73 11.41 -16.53
N VAL A 332 -54.60 10.87 -15.32
CA VAL A 332 -55.55 11.08 -14.22
C VAL A 332 -55.56 12.54 -13.80
N THR A 333 -54.38 13.17 -13.63
CA THR A 333 -54.28 14.59 -13.27
C THR A 333 -54.90 15.50 -14.35
N ALA A 334 -54.70 15.20 -15.64
CA ALA A 334 -55.35 15.91 -16.73
C ALA A 334 -56.88 15.75 -16.72
N SER A 335 -57.38 14.56 -16.39
CA SER A 335 -58.81 14.28 -16.29
C SER A 335 -59.47 14.98 -15.08
N GLN A 336 -58.74 15.13 -13.97
CA GLN A 336 -59.24 15.85 -12.79
C GLN A 336 -59.28 17.37 -13.01
N THR A 337 -58.26 17.93 -13.68
CA THR A 337 -58.20 19.37 -13.97
C THR A 337 -59.28 19.82 -14.98
N SER A 338 -59.69 18.95 -15.92
CA SER A 338 -60.78 19.25 -16.86
C SER A 338 -62.19 19.19 -16.27
N ARG A 339 -62.38 18.54 -15.11
CA ARG A 339 -63.70 18.38 -14.46
C ARG A 339 -64.03 19.46 -13.43
N MET A 340 -63.14 20.40 -13.14
CA MET A 340 -63.48 21.52 -12.25
C MET A 340 -64.30 22.56 -13.03
N PRO A 341 -65.58 22.78 -12.68
CA PRO A 341 -66.40 23.79 -13.35
C PRO A 341 -65.80 25.17 -13.09
N ARG A 342 -65.62 25.95 -14.15
CA ARG A 342 -65.27 27.37 -14.05
C ARG A 342 -66.41 28.07 -13.31
N GLN A 343 -66.16 28.47 -12.07
CA GLN A 343 -67.03 29.39 -11.32
C GLN A 343 -66.91 30.80 -11.87
#